data_AF-A0A7V9URR5-F1
#
_entry.id   AF-A0A7V9URR5-F1
#
_cell.length_a   1.000
_cell.length_b   1.000
_cell.length_c   1.000
_cell.angle_alpha   90.00
_cell.angle_beta   90.00
_cell.angle_gamma   90.00
#
_symmetry.space_group_name_H-M   'P 1'
#
loop_
_entity.id
_entity.type
_entity.pdbx_description
1 polymer ?
#
loop_
_entity_poly.entity_id
_entity_poly.type
_entity_poly.pdbx_seq_one_letter_code
_entity_poly.pdbx_strand_id
1 'polypeptide(L)'
;TGMGNHIHVILDNQPYEAYYSLDQPFELRNVSEGKHTLRVFASRPWHESYKNAGSFQMVTFTVKGGGDPAKPTTTNSGQMMGNSNSSLNTNASSRPTMPANANTSAVLREGKDMPSSTASDVDAKKPLLTYSRPKGEYKGADAEAIMIDFWLVNAKLQGDGGEFRVRYSVDGGEAKFIDKWEPIWLKGWTAGKHNVKLELVDKAGNVVANGDYNSTSRDITVAP
;
A
#
# COMPACT_ATOMS: atom_id res chain seq x y z
N THR A 1 15.57 2.79 -13.81
CA THR A 1 15.30 1.66 -12.91
C THR A 1 16.56 0.82 -12.83
N GLY A 2 17.10 0.58 -11.64
CA GLY A 2 18.44 -0.05 -11.50
C GLY A 2 18.94 -0.20 -10.06
N MET A 3 18.08 -0.06 -9.07
CA MET A 3 18.48 -0.06 -7.66
C MET A 3 18.46 -1.46 -7.02
N GLY A 4 18.20 -2.50 -7.81
CA GLY A 4 18.26 -3.89 -7.36
C GLY A 4 17.10 -4.29 -6.45
N ASN A 5 17.32 -5.37 -5.68
CA ASN A 5 16.37 -5.83 -4.67
C ASN A 5 16.25 -4.78 -3.56
N HIS A 6 15.05 -4.66 -2.99
CA HIS A 6 14.75 -3.63 -2.01
C HIS A 6 13.65 -4.09 -1.06
N ILE A 7 13.31 -3.27 -0.06
CA ILE A 7 12.25 -3.56 0.89
C ILE A 7 11.05 -2.68 0.57
N HIS A 8 9.85 -3.25 0.50
CA HIS A 8 8.62 -2.49 0.58
C HIS A 8 8.27 -2.28 2.05
N VAL A 9 8.03 -1.04 2.45
CA VAL A 9 7.57 -0.67 3.80
C VAL A 9 6.17 -0.07 3.70
N ILE A 10 5.21 -0.62 4.42
CA ILE A 10 3.82 -0.16 4.44
C ILE A 10 3.47 0.26 5.87
N LEU A 11 2.99 1.49 6.03
CA LEU A 11 2.39 1.98 7.26
C LEU A 11 0.87 1.83 7.20
N ASP A 12 0.28 1.18 8.19
CA ASP A 12 -1.14 0.83 8.27
C ASP A 12 -1.63 0.23 6.93
N ASN A 13 -2.69 0.77 6.34
CA ASN A 13 -3.18 0.42 5.00
C ASN A 13 -2.81 1.45 3.93
N GLN A 14 -1.65 2.09 4.04
CA GLN A 14 -1.13 3.01 3.02
C GLN A 14 -0.42 2.25 1.89
N PRO A 15 -0.23 2.87 0.72
CA PRO A 15 0.71 2.37 -0.28
C PRO A 15 2.12 2.16 0.29
N TYR A 16 2.88 1.21 -0.26
CA TYR A 16 4.25 0.96 0.21
C TYR A 16 5.18 2.13 -0.13
N GLU A 17 6.31 2.23 0.57
CA GLU A 17 7.50 2.95 0.15
C GLU A 17 8.62 1.96 -0.16
N ALA A 18 9.35 2.21 -1.26
CA ALA A 18 10.48 1.38 -1.65
C ALA A 18 11.75 1.88 -0.95
N TYR A 19 12.34 1.01 -0.12
CA TYR A 19 13.52 1.32 0.66
C TYR A 19 14.74 0.51 0.18
N TYR A 20 15.79 1.21 -0.23
CA TYR A 20 16.98 0.64 -0.86
C TYR A 20 18.23 0.66 0.04
N SER A 21 18.31 1.57 1.01
CA SER A 21 19.49 1.80 1.84
C SER A 21 19.48 0.91 3.09
N LEU A 22 19.82 -0.37 2.95
CA LEU A 22 19.76 -1.34 4.04
C LEU A 22 20.78 -1.12 5.17
N ASP A 23 21.78 -0.26 4.94
CA ASP A 23 22.80 0.16 5.90
C ASP A 23 22.34 1.35 6.77
N GLN A 24 21.23 1.99 6.42
CA GLN A 24 20.66 3.12 7.13
C GLN A 24 19.39 2.71 7.88
N PRO A 25 19.04 3.40 8.97
CA PRO A 25 17.75 3.20 9.61
C PRO A 25 16.61 3.73 8.71
N PHE A 26 15.51 2.99 8.69
CA PHE A 26 14.23 3.52 8.20
C PHE A 26 13.58 4.34 9.31
N GLU A 27 13.42 5.64 9.08
CA GLU A 27 12.87 6.58 10.06
C GLU A 27 11.50 7.07 9.60
N LEU A 28 10.48 6.97 10.47
CA LEU A 28 9.18 7.61 10.30
C LEU A 28 9.16 8.94 11.06
N ARG A 29 8.70 10.00 10.40
CA ARG A 29 8.55 11.35 10.94
C ARG A 29 7.10 11.77 10.92
N ASN A 30 6.68 12.51 11.95
CA ASN A 30 5.32 13.06 12.05
C ASN A 30 4.22 11.98 11.94
N VAL A 31 4.43 10.85 12.62
CA VAL A 31 3.40 9.81 12.75
C VAL A 31 2.32 10.31 13.69
N SER A 32 1.05 10.14 13.32
CA SER A 32 -0.09 10.51 14.17
C SER A 32 -0.04 9.80 15.53
N GLU A 33 -0.69 10.38 16.54
CA GLU A 33 -0.90 9.69 17.81
C GLU A 33 -1.80 8.45 17.61
N GLY A 34 -1.48 7.36 18.29
CA GLY A 34 -2.29 6.14 18.28
C GLY A 34 -1.50 4.88 17.96
N LYS A 35 -2.24 3.80 17.75
CA LYS A 35 -1.71 2.50 17.33
C LYS A 35 -1.42 2.54 15.83
N HIS A 36 -0.35 1.88 15.41
CA HIS A 36 0.08 1.76 14.02
C HIS A 36 0.64 0.37 13.74
N THR A 37 0.57 -0.04 12.47
CA THR A 37 1.13 -1.31 11.99
C THR A 37 2.10 -1.05 10.84
N LEU A 38 3.33 -1.53 10.97
CA LEU A 38 4.28 -1.64 9.87
C LEU A 38 4.25 -3.04 9.29
N ARG A 39 4.17 -3.13 7.96
CA ARG A 39 4.36 -4.37 7.20
C ARG A 39 5.52 -4.17 6.24
N VAL A 40 6.48 -5.07 6.30
CA VAL A 40 7.69 -5.00 5.48
C VAL A 40 7.91 -6.30 4.75
N PHE A 41 8.32 -6.24 3.50
CA PHE A 41 8.73 -7.42 2.75
C PHE A 41 9.80 -7.12 1.70
N ALA A 42 10.63 -8.13 1.40
CA ALA A 42 11.62 -8.03 0.35
C ALA A 42 10.95 -8.07 -1.03
N SER A 43 11.45 -7.25 -1.95
CA SER A 43 10.95 -7.09 -3.31
C SER A 43 12.08 -7.16 -4.34
N ARG A 44 11.74 -7.70 -5.50
CA ARG A 44 12.59 -7.79 -6.70
C ARG A 44 12.80 -6.40 -7.31
N PRO A 45 13.74 -6.23 -8.27
CA PRO A 45 14.00 -4.92 -8.89
C PRO A 45 12.80 -4.34 -9.65
N TRP A 46 11.84 -5.19 -10.04
CA TRP A 46 10.55 -4.79 -10.63
C TRP A 46 9.39 -4.80 -9.63
N HIS A 47 9.69 -4.77 -8.33
CA HIS A 47 8.76 -4.63 -7.21
C HIS A 47 7.80 -5.80 -6.94
N GLU A 48 8.04 -6.95 -7.55
CA GLU A 48 7.39 -8.18 -7.14
C GLU A 48 7.92 -8.62 -5.78
N SER A 49 7.02 -8.95 -4.85
CA SER A 49 7.37 -9.48 -3.54
C SER A 49 8.05 -10.87 -3.62
N TYR A 50 9.07 -11.09 -2.79
CA TYR A 50 9.76 -12.37 -2.64
C TYR A 50 8.97 -13.35 -1.77
N LYS A 51 7.98 -14.06 -2.33
CA LYS A 51 7.05 -14.96 -1.59
C LYS A 51 7.72 -16.19 -0.98
N ASN A 52 8.36 -16.03 0.18
CA ASN A 52 8.94 -17.12 0.96
C ASN A 52 8.90 -16.81 2.47
N ALA A 53 9.16 -17.84 3.28
CA ALA A 53 9.32 -17.68 4.72
C ALA A 53 10.54 -16.80 5.03
N GLY A 54 10.35 -15.78 5.88
CA GLY A 54 11.40 -14.85 6.28
C GLY A 54 11.46 -13.55 5.46
N SER A 55 10.76 -13.48 4.32
CA SER A 55 10.72 -12.26 3.50
C SER A 55 9.57 -11.32 3.84
N PHE A 56 8.82 -11.57 4.92
CA PHE A 56 7.79 -10.65 5.44
C PHE A 56 7.89 -10.53 6.95
N GLN A 57 7.68 -9.32 7.45
CA GLN A 57 7.54 -9.04 8.87
C GLN A 57 6.44 -8.00 9.11
N MET A 58 5.74 -8.15 10.24
CA MET A 58 4.74 -7.19 10.69
C MET A 58 5.02 -6.79 12.14
N VAL A 59 4.98 -5.49 12.42
CA VAL A 59 5.18 -4.93 13.74
C VAL A 59 4.07 -3.94 14.04
N THR A 60 3.48 -4.06 15.21
CA THR A 60 2.53 -3.07 15.72
C THR A 60 3.20 -2.23 16.80
N PHE A 61 3.01 -0.92 16.76
CA PHE A 61 3.57 0.02 17.72
C PHE A 61 2.54 1.09 18.09
N THR A 62 2.82 1.86 19.13
CA THR A 62 1.96 2.95 19.58
C THR A 62 2.78 4.23 19.70
N VAL A 63 2.29 5.29 19.07
CA VAL A 63 2.84 6.64 19.18
C VAL A 63 2.03 7.41 20.22
N LYS A 64 2.71 8.02 21.19
CA LYS A 64 2.10 8.90 22.20
C LYS A 64 2.45 10.36 21.88
N GLY A 65 1.49 11.27 22.02
CA GLY A 65 1.66 12.71 21.73
C GLY A 65 1.62 13.07 20.24
N GLY A 66 1.96 12.13 19.34
CA GLY A 66 1.80 12.28 17.89
C GLY A 66 2.66 13.36 17.24
N GLY A 67 2.55 13.46 15.92
CA GLY A 67 3.05 14.57 15.12
C GLY A 67 2.03 15.69 14.96
N ASP A 68 2.43 16.73 14.24
CA ASP A 68 1.56 17.83 13.81
C ASP A 68 0.46 17.28 12.86
N PRO A 69 -0.83 17.37 13.22
CA PRO A 69 -1.92 16.82 12.42
C PRO A 69 -2.10 17.53 11.07
N ALA A 70 -1.54 18.72 10.88
CA ALA A 70 -1.58 19.43 9.61
C ALA A 70 -0.49 18.97 8.63
N LYS A 71 0.41 18.08 9.04
CA LYS A 71 1.55 17.61 8.23
C LYS A 71 1.47 16.12 7.96
N PRO A 72 1.90 15.64 6.79
CA PRO A 72 1.89 14.21 6.50
C PRO A 72 2.93 13.45 7.33
N THR A 73 2.69 12.16 7.51
CA THR A 73 3.75 11.24 7.94
C THR A 73 4.71 11.01 6.78
N THR A 74 6.01 11.11 7.05
CA THR A 74 7.07 11.01 6.03
C THR A 74 8.23 10.13 6.48
N THR A 75 9.07 9.72 5.54
CA THR A 75 10.40 9.17 5.85
C THR A 75 11.40 10.29 6.13
N ASN A 76 12.61 9.94 6.59
CA ASN A 76 13.74 10.88 6.66
C ASN A 76 14.14 11.50 5.31
N SER A 77 13.88 10.81 4.19
CA SER A 77 14.07 11.31 2.82
C SER A 77 12.90 12.17 2.33
N GLY A 78 11.88 12.39 3.16
CA GLY A 78 10.70 13.19 2.82
C GLY A 78 9.68 12.47 1.94
N GLN A 79 9.80 11.14 1.77
CA GLN A 79 8.79 10.32 1.09
C GLN A 79 7.55 10.21 1.96
N MET A 80 6.38 10.37 1.38
CA MET A 80 5.12 10.39 2.13
C MET A 80 4.67 8.97 2.43
N MET A 81 4.43 8.67 3.70
CA MET A 81 4.00 7.35 4.19
C MET A 81 2.53 7.31 4.55
N GLY A 82 1.90 8.46 4.75
CA GLY A 82 0.49 8.62 5.08
C GLY A 82 0.15 10.10 5.21
N ASN A 83 -1.11 10.45 4.96
CA ASN A 83 -1.57 11.81 5.23
C ASN A 83 -2.07 11.92 6.67
N SER A 84 -2.07 13.13 7.22
CA SER A 84 -2.61 13.39 8.57
C SER A 84 -3.91 14.19 8.55
N ASN A 85 -4.54 14.36 7.38
CA ASN A 85 -5.89 14.90 7.31
C ASN A 85 -6.86 13.91 7.95
N SER A 86 -6.90 13.93 9.29
CA SER A 86 -8.03 13.48 10.07
C SER A 86 -9.25 14.14 9.45
N SER A 87 -10.24 13.35 9.11
CA SER A 87 -11.60 13.80 8.88
C SER A 87 -12.19 14.34 10.19
N LEU A 88 -11.57 15.35 10.79
CA LEU A 88 -12.27 16.23 11.72
C LEU A 88 -13.24 17.03 10.87
N ASN A 89 -14.48 16.54 10.86
CA ASN A 89 -15.65 17.30 10.44
C ASN A 89 -15.66 18.64 11.19
N THR A 90 -15.15 19.69 10.56
CA THR A 90 -15.47 21.07 10.95
C THR A 90 -15.67 21.88 9.68
N ASN A 91 -16.93 22.25 9.42
CA ASN A 91 -17.27 23.42 8.63
C ASN A 91 -16.36 24.59 9.03
N ALA A 92 -15.38 24.93 8.18
CA ALA A 92 -14.65 26.19 8.29
C ALA A 92 -14.26 26.65 6.88
N SER A 93 -14.80 27.82 6.56
CA SER A 93 -14.69 28.54 5.30
C SER A 93 -13.24 28.90 4.93
N SER A 94 -13.00 28.92 3.62
CA SER A 94 -11.81 29.30 2.86
C SER A 94 -10.99 30.51 3.35
N ARG A 95 -9.64 30.46 3.27
CA ARG A 95 -8.74 31.46 2.60
C ARG A 95 -7.23 31.08 2.65
N PRO A 96 -6.33 31.74 1.89
CA PRO A 96 -5.52 31.11 0.84
C PRO A 96 -4.03 30.90 1.18
N THR A 97 -3.42 30.08 0.35
CA THR A 97 -2.05 29.54 0.31
C THR A 97 -0.93 30.58 0.18
N MET A 98 0.24 30.29 0.76
CA MET A 98 1.54 30.89 0.42
C MET A 98 2.53 29.80 -0.02
N PRO A 99 3.52 30.12 -0.89
CA PRO A 99 4.28 29.12 -1.65
C PRO A 99 5.47 28.56 -0.86
N ALA A 100 5.64 27.24 -0.88
CA ALA A 100 6.86 26.59 -0.40
C ALA A 100 7.88 26.46 -1.55
N ASN A 101 8.97 27.22 -1.45
CA ASN A 101 10.19 27.07 -2.22
C ASN A 101 11.00 25.89 -1.66
N ALA A 102 11.24 24.86 -2.46
CA ALA A 102 12.29 23.88 -2.19
C ALA A 102 12.79 23.24 -3.49
N ASN A 103 13.85 23.85 -4.03
CA ASN A 103 14.72 23.25 -5.02
C ASN A 103 15.37 21.97 -4.43
N THR A 104 14.81 20.81 -4.75
CA THR A 104 15.43 19.49 -4.52
C THR A 104 15.24 18.66 -5.76
N SER A 105 16.33 18.12 -6.30
CA SER A 105 16.36 17.29 -7.49
C SER A 105 15.31 16.17 -7.38
N ALA A 106 14.29 16.27 -8.23
CA ALA A 106 13.08 15.46 -8.14
C ALA A 106 13.38 13.98 -8.42
N VAL A 107 13.48 13.19 -7.35
CA VAL A 107 13.23 11.75 -7.44
C VAL A 107 11.76 11.61 -7.81
N LEU A 108 11.47 10.98 -8.97
CA LEU A 108 10.11 10.70 -9.41
C LEU A 108 9.40 9.88 -8.33
N ARG A 109 8.41 10.48 -7.66
CA ARG A 109 7.65 9.83 -6.58
C ARG A 109 6.68 8.83 -7.22
N GLU A 110 6.75 7.56 -6.83
CA GLU A 110 5.85 6.49 -7.30
C GLU A 110 4.41 6.62 -6.77
N GLY A 111 4.09 7.65 -5.98
CA GLY A 111 2.75 7.96 -5.52
C GLY A 111 2.58 9.46 -5.31
N LYS A 112 1.54 10.06 -5.90
CA LYS A 112 1.21 11.48 -5.74
C LYS A 112 0.16 11.72 -4.65
N ASP A 113 -0.67 10.71 -4.35
CA ASP A 113 -1.80 10.80 -3.42
C ASP A 113 -1.75 9.64 -2.39
N MET A 114 -1.81 9.97 -1.09
CA MET A 114 -1.87 9.00 0.00
C MET A 114 -3.09 9.31 0.89
N PRO A 115 -3.91 8.32 1.27
CA PRO A 115 -4.99 8.53 2.24
C PRO A 115 -4.46 8.83 3.65
N SER A 116 -5.38 9.20 4.56
CA SER A 116 -5.03 9.34 5.99
C SER A 116 -4.65 7.99 6.58
N SER A 117 -3.58 7.95 7.39
CA SER A 117 -3.16 6.70 8.05
C SER A 117 -4.03 6.45 9.27
N THR A 118 -4.88 5.43 9.20
CA THR A 118 -5.66 4.94 10.34
C THR A 118 -5.37 3.46 10.53
N ALA A 119 -4.76 3.09 11.64
CA ALA A 119 -4.57 1.70 11.96
C ALA A 119 -5.85 1.10 12.52
N SER A 120 -6.35 0.04 11.89
CA SER A 120 -7.25 -0.88 12.58
C SER A 120 -6.45 -1.85 13.44
N ASP A 121 -7.13 -2.46 14.41
CA ASP A 121 -6.58 -3.59 15.14
C ASP A 121 -6.31 -4.76 14.19
N VAL A 122 -5.04 -5.18 14.13
CA VAL A 122 -4.59 -6.37 13.41
C VAL A 122 -4.27 -7.49 14.39
N ASP A 123 -4.66 -8.70 14.04
CA ASP A 123 -4.28 -9.94 14.71
C ASP A 123 -3.29 -10.71 13.84
N ALA A 124 -2.03 -10.80 14.31
CA ALA A 124 -0.95 -11.46 13.60
C ALA A 124 -1.14 -12.98 13.44
N LYS A 125 -2.13 -13.58 14.13
CA LYS A 125 -2.47 -15.01 14.02
C LYS A 125 -3.62 -15.27 13.06
N LYS A 126 -4.34 -14.24 12.62
CA LYS A 126 -5.43 -14.38 11.65
C LYS A 126 -4.92 -14.29 10.21
N PRO A 127 -5.68 -14.81 9.23
CA PRO A 127 -5.42 -14.59 7.82
C PRO A 127 -5.28 -13.10 7.52
N LEU A 128 -4.24 -12.73 6.78
CA LEU A 128 -3.92 -11.36 6.45
C LEU A 128 -3.48 -11.24 4.99
N LEU A 129 -4.07 -10.30 4.27
CA LEU A 129 -3.68 -9.83 2.96
C LEU A 129 -2.98 -8.48 3.09
N THR A 130 -1.85 -8.34 2.41
CA THR A 130 -1.15 -7.05 2.28
C THR A 130 -1.11 -6.66 0.81
N TYR A 131 -1.85 -5.61 0.47
CA TYR A 131 -1.85 -5.01 -0.86
C TYR A 131 -0.47 -4.38 -1.13
N SER A 132 0.29 -4.92 -2.08
CA SER A 132 1.57 -4.34 -2.52
C SER A 132 1.36 -3.41 -3.72
N ARG A 133 0.85 -3.95 -4.83
CA ARG A 133 0.69 -3.23 -6.10
C ARG A 133 -0.63 -3.58 -6.78
N PRO A 134 -1.18 -2.68 -7.62
CA PRO A 134 -0.57 -1.44 -8.13
C PRO A 134 -0.71 -0.18 -7.23
N LYS A 135 0.10 0.85 -7.51
CA LYS A 135 -0.04 2.19 -6.90
C LYS A 135 0.42 3.29 -7.85
N GLY A 136 -0.09 4.50 -7.66
CA GLY A 136 0.46 5.70 -8.28
C GLY A 136 0.22 5.80 -9.79
N GLU A 137 1.21 6.32 -10.52
CA GLU A 137 1.11 6.61 -11.95
C GLU A 137 1.92 5.62 -12.79
N TYR A 138 1.31 5.12 -13.86
CA TYR A 138 1.90 4.22 -14.85
C TYR A 138 1.88 4.90 -16.22
N LYS A 139 2.96 4.76 -17.01
CA LYS A 139 3.11 5.40 -18.32
C LYS A 139 3.94 4.55 -19.28
N GLY A 140 3.71 4.70 -20.59
CA GLY A 140 4.47 3.98 -21.61
C GLY A 140 4.46 2.46 -21.39
N ALA A 141 5.64 1.83 -21.45
CA ALA A 141 5.78 0.37 -21.27
C ALA A 141 5.26 -0.13 -19.90
N ASP A 142 5.34 0.68 -18.84
CA ASP A 142 4.84 0.30 -17.52
C ASP A 142 3.30 0.25 -17.45
N ALA A 143 2.60 0.91 -18.39
CA ALA A 143 1.14 0.91 -18.50
C ALA A 143 0.59 -0.23 -19.38
N GLU A 144 1.41 -0.86 -20.21
CA GLU A 144 0.98 -1.96 -21.11
C GLU A 144 0.48 -3.18 -20.31
N ALA A 145 1.16 -3.47 -19.20
CA ALA A 145 0.81 -4.53 -18.27
C ALA A 145 1.10 -4.08 -16.84
N ILE A 146 0.05 -3.90 -16.03
CA ILE A 146 0.17 -3.49 -14.64
C ILE A 146 0.04 -4.72 -13.74
N MET A 147 1.04 -4.92 -12.89
CA MET A 147 1.09 -6.02 -11.94
C MET A 147 0.16 -5.79 -10.74
N ILE A 148 -0.66 -6.78 -10.45
CA ILE A 148 -1.28 -6.95 -9.13
C ILE A 148 -0.36 -7.87 -8.32
N ASP A 149 0.16 -7.34 -7.21
CA ASP A 149 1.00 -8.09 -6.28
C ASP A 149 0.53 -7.89 -4.83
N PHE A 150 0.71 -8.94 -4.04
CA PHE A 150 0.23 -8.99 -2.67
C PHE A 150 0.99 -10.03 -1.83
N TRP A 151 0.94 -9.83 -0.51
CA TRP A 151 1.47 -10.78 0.46
C TRP A 151 0.36 -11.42 1.29
N LEU A 152 0.54 -12.70 1.65
CA LEU A 152 -0.36 -13.45 2.51
C LEU A 152 0.35 -13.93 3.77
N VAL A 153 -0.34 -13.83 4.91
CA VAL A 153 0.07 -14.45 6.17
C VAL A 153 -1.11 -15.24 6.72
N ASN A 154 -0.84 -16.44 7.26
CA ASN A 154 -1.86 -17.37 7.79
C ASN A 154 -3.02 -17.67 6.84
N ALA A 155 -2.79 -17.54 5.52
CA ALA A 155 -3.79 -17.76 4.49
C ALA A 155 -3.15 -18.58 3.36
N LYS A 156 -3.78 -19.69 3.01
CA LYS A 156 -3.38 -20.53 1.88
C LYS A 156 -4.48 -20.49 0.82
N LEU A 157 -4.10 -20.16 -0.42
CA LEU A 157 -5.06 -20.01 -1.50
C LEU A 157 -5.50 -21.37 -2.07
N GLN A 158 -6.70 -21.43 -2.63
CA GLN A 158 -7.30 -22.69 -3.10
C GLN A 158 -6.48 -23.42 -4.18
N GLY A 159 -5.84 -22.66 -5.08
CA GLY A 159 -4.96 -23.21 -6.12
C GLY A 159 -3.64 -23.75 -5.57
N ASP A 160 -3.29 -23.40 -4.34
CA ASP A 160 -2.16 -23.96 -3.58
C ASP A 160 -2.62 -25.06 -2.60
N GLY A 161 -3.89 -25.48 -2.66
CA GLY A 161 -4.49 -26.47 -1.78
C GLY A 161 -4.86 -25.92 -0.39
N GLY A 162 -5.28 -24.66 -0.32
CA GLY A 162 -5.94 -24.05 0.83
C GLY A 162 -7.43 -23.80 0.59
N GLU A 163 -8.00 -22.82 1.29
CA GLU A 163 -9.44 -22.52 1.25
C GLU A 163 -9.77 -21.06 0.95
N PHE A 164 -8.76 -20.19 0.96
CA PHE A 164 -8.94 -18.76 0.71
C PHE A 164 -8.80 -18.44 -0.78
N ARG A 165 -9.30 -17.27 -1.17
CA ARG A 165 -9.09 -16.69 -2.50
C ARG A 165 -8.79 -15.21 -2.34
N VAL A 166 -7.96 -14.66 -3.23
CA VAL A 166 -7.87 -13.20 -3.36
C VAL A 166 -8.86 -12.78 -4.43
N ARG A 167 -9.85 -11.97 -4.05
CA ARG A 167 -10.81 -11.34 -4.95
C ARG A 167 -10.28 -9.98 -5.36
N TYR A 168 -10.31 -9.66 -6.65
CA TYR A 168 -9.99 -8.33 -7.14
C TYR A 168 -11.07 -7.77 -8.07
N SER A 169 -11.20 -6.46 -8.11
CA SER A 169 -12.01 -5.74 -9.09
C SER A 169 -11.31 -4.46 -9.54
N VAL A 170 -11.61 -4.03 -10.76
CA VAL A 170 -11.13 -2.78 -11.36
C VAL A 170 -12.35 -1.93 -11.70
N ASP A 171 -12.36 -0.68 -11.25
CA ASP A 171 -13.42 0.31 -11.46
C ASP A 171 -14.82 -0.16 -11.06
N GLY A 172 -14.90 -0.98 -10.01
CA GLY A 172 -16.17 -1.56 -9.55
C GLY A 172 -16.78 -2.58 -10.53
N GLY A 173 -16.03 -3.01 -11.54
CA GLY A 173 -16.42 -4.06 -12.48
C GLY A 173 -16.49 -5.44 -11.83
N GLU A 174 -16.73 -6.46 -12.68
CA GLU A 174 -16.88 -7.84 -12.24
C GLU A 174 -15.68 -8.33 -11.40
N ALA A 175 -16.00 -8.95 -10.26
CA ALA A 175 -15.01 -9.51 -9.37
C ALA A 175 -14.37 -10.76 -9.99
N LYS A 176 -13.03 -10.78 -9.98
CA LYS A 176 -12.21 -11.90 -10.43
C LYS A 176 -11.40 -12.46 -9.27
N PHE A 177 -10.85 -13.66 -9.44
CA PHE A 177 -10.15 -14.36 -8.37
C PHE A 177 -8.72 -14.71 -8.76
N ILE A 178 -7.82 -14.61 -7.80
CA ILE A 178 -6.46 -15.10 -7.83
C ILE A 178 -6.38 -16.23 -6.82
N ASP A 179 -6.08 -17.42 -7.33
CA ASP A 179 -6.16 -18.67 -6.58
C ASP A 179 -4.79 -19.26 -6.24
N LYS A 180 -3.71 -18.72 -6.81
CA LYS A 180 -2.33 -19.06 -6.49
C LYS A 180 -1.63 -17.87 -5.90
N TRP A 181 -0.76 -18.10 -4.94
CA TRP A 181 0.01 -17.02 -4.31
C TRP A 181 1.16 -16.59 -5.22
N GLU A 182 0.82 -15.90 -6.30
CA GLU A 182 1.72 -15.37 -7.32
C GLU A 182 1.16 -14.05 -7.88
N PRO A 183 2.01 -13.14 -8.39
CA PRO A 183 1.52 -11.92 -9.02
C PRO A 183 0.76 -12.25 -10.31
N ILE A 184 -0.20 -11.39 -10.67
CA ILE A 184 -0.84 -11.42 -12.00
C ILE A 184 -0.60 -10.10 -12.73
N TRP A 185 -0.65 -10.14 -14.06
CA TRP A 185 -0.45 -8.98 -14.92
C TRP A 185 -1.74 -8.67 -15.67
N LEU A 186 -2.30 -7.48 -15.44
CA LEU A 186 -3.48 -7.01 -16.17
C LEU A 186 -3.03 -6.14 -17.34
N LYS A 187 -3.60 -6.39 -18.51
CA LYS A 187 -3.34 -5.66 -19.77
C LYS A 187 -4.60 -4.95 -20.24
N GLY A 188 -4.43 -4.03 -21.20
CA GLY A 188 -5.55 -3.33 -21.85
C GLY A 188 -6.13 -2.20 -21.01
N TRP A 189 -5.29 -1.56 -20.18
CA TRP A 189 -5.68 -0.39 -19.42
C TRP A 189 -6.02 0.79 -20.34
N THR A 190 -7.10 1.50 -20.03
CA THR A 190 -7.41 2.77 -20.67
C THR A 190 -6.63 3.90 -19.99
N ALA A 191 -6.37 4.99 -20.72
CA ALA A 191 -5.80 6.18 -20.08
C ALA A 191 -6.83 6.80 -19.11
N GLY A 192 -6.37 7.22 -17.93
CA GLY A 192 -7.22 7.82 -16.91
C GLY A 192 -6.96 7.31 -15.50
N LYS A 193 -7.86 7.67 -14.58
CA LYS A 193 -7.85 7.17 -13.20
C LYS A 193 -8.58 5.85 -13.12
N HIS A 194 -8.01 4.91 -12.38
CA HIS A 194 -8.59 3.60 -12.12
C HIS A 194 -8.58 3.28 -10.64
N ASN A 195 -9.63 2.62 -10.14
CA ASN A 195 -9.67 2.09 -8.78
C ASN A 195 -9.47 0.56 -8.82
N VAL A 196 -8.49 0.06 -8.08
CA VAL A 196 -8.21 -1.37 -7.97
C VAL A 196 -8.43 -1.82 -6.54
N LYS A 197 -9.38 -2.75 -6.35
CA LYS A 197 -9.70 -3.32 -5.04
C LYS A 197 -9.19 -4.75 -4.94
N LEU A 198 -8.59 -5.09 -3.80
CA LEU A 198 -8.20 -6.45 -3.44
C LEU A 198 -8.82 -6.83 -2.10
N GLU A 199 -9.30 -8.07 -2.00
CA GLU A 199 -9.94 -8.63 -0.82
C GLU A 199 -9.50 -10.07 -0.57
N LEU A 200 -9.30 -10.45 0.68
CA LEU A 200 -9.13 -11.85 1.06
C LEU A 200 -10.49 -12.42 1.44
N VAL A 201 -10.93 -13.45 0.73
CA VAL A 201 -12.23 -14.09 0.98
C VAL A 201 -12.09 -15.55 1.38
N ASP A 202 -13.02 -16.01 2.21
CA ASP A 202 -13.16 -17.41 2.60
C ASP A 202 -13.85 -18.25 1.52
N LYS A 203 -14.05 -19.55 1.79
CA LYS A 203 -14.72 -20.50 0.90
C LYS A 203 -16.17 -20.12 0.56
N ALA A 204 -16.83 -19.35 1.41
CA ALA A 204 -18.19 -18.86 1.19
C ALA A 204 -18.22 -17.52 0.42
N GLY A 205 -17.05 -16.94 0.12
CA GLY A 205 -16.92 -15.66 -0.57
C GLY A 205 -17.05 -14.43 0.33
N ASN A 206 -17.07 -14.62 1.66
CA ASN A 206 -17.10 -13.52 2.61
C ASN A 206 -15.68 -12.98 2.84
N VAL A 207 -15.57 -11.66 3.02
CA VAL A 207 -14.29 -11.03 3.38
C VAL A 207 -13.87 -11.51 4.77
N VAL A 208 -12.64 -12.01 4.87
CA VAL A 208 -12.08 -12.49 6.14
C VAL A 208 -11.73 -11.29 7.01
N ALA A 209 -12.34 -11.15 8.19
CA ALA A 209 -12.07 -10.03 9.08
C ALA A 209 -10.70 -10.13 9.77
N ASN A 210 -9.87 -9.10 9.62
CA ASN A 210 -8.63 -8.90 10.38
C ASN A 210 -8.30 -7.40 10.34
N GLY A 211 -9.02 -6.60 11.13
CA GLY A 211 -9.11 -5.15 10.91
C GLY A 211 -9.68 -4.83 9.53
N ASP A 212 -9.25 -3.71 8.95
CA ASP A 212 -9.57 -3.28 7.58
C ASP A 212 -8.54 -3.78 6.55
N TYR A 213 -7.54 -4.55 6.97
CA TYR A 213 -6.40 -4.96 6.12
C TYR A 213 -6.75 -5.93 5.00
N ASN A 214 -7.82 -6.73 5.16
CA ASN A 214 -8.23 -7.73 4.18
C ASN A 214 -9.18 -7.22 3.10
N SER A 215 -9.45 -5.91 3.04
CA SER A 215 -10.19 -5.25 1.97
C SER A 215 -9.59 -3.87 1.72
N THR A 216 -8.86 -3.72 0.63
CA THR A 216 -8.12 -2.48 0.35
C THR A 216 -8.33 -2.06 -1.10
N SER A 217 -8.66 -0.78 -1.30
CA SER A 217 -8.71 -0.12 -2.61
C SER A 217 -7.53 0.83 -2.80
N ARG A 218 -7.05 0.93 -4.04
CA ARG A 218 -6.04 1.89 -4.48
C ARG A 218 -6.49 2.59 -5.75
N ASP A 219 -6.29 3.89 -5.78
CA ASP A 219 -6.38 4.65 -7.02
C ASP A 219 -5.01 4.64 -7.72
N ILE A 220 -5.04 4.41 -9.03
CA ILE A 220 -3.89 4.53 -9.91
C ILE A 220 -4.25 5.43 -11.09
N THR A 221 -3.24 6.01 -11.72
CA THR A 221 -3.39 6.79 -12.95
C THR A 221 -2.61 6.12 -14.07
N VAL A 222 -3.27 5.86 -15.18
CA VAL A 222 -2.64 5.41 -16.42
C VAL A 222 -2.51 6.64 -17.32
N ALA A 223 -1.29 7.11 -17.51
CA ALA A 223 -1.01 8.24 -18.37
C ALA A 223 -1.19 7.84 -19.85
N PRO A 224 -1.64 8.76 -20.71
CA PRO A 224 -1.73 8.55 -22.15
C PRO A 224 -0.37 8.32 -22.81
#